data_AF-A0A2E5HXZ1-F1
#
_entry.id   AF-A0A2E5HXZ1-F1
#
_cell.length_a   1.000
_cell.length_b   1.000
_cell.length_c   1.000
_cell.angle_alpha   90.00
_cell.angle_beta   90.00
_cell.angle_gamma   90.00
#
_symmetry.space_group_name_H-M   'P 1'
#
loop_
_entity.id
_entity.type
_entity.pdbx_description
1 polymer ?
#
loop_
_entity_poly.entity_id
_entity_poly.type
_entity_poly.pdbx_seq_one_letter_code
_entity_poly.pdbx_strand_id
1 'polypeptide(L)'
;MSDIKTSNPDRNLALELVRVTESAALACGRFMGRNEKNASDHAAVEAMRLMLNTIDMTGTVIIGEGEKDDAPMLFNGEIVGTGSLPGIDIAVDPIDGTSLLAMGRANALATVAASDSGSMFNPGPFVYMNKIAVGPDAKNSIDVEAPASDNLANVARAKGCDVNDLTVVVLDRPRHEELIADLRNTGARIRLITDGDVAGAVMTAWPGSGIDVLMGIGGTPEGVLSACALRCMGGEIQGKLWPRNDNEKSLGHKLGYDF
;
A
#
# COMPACT_ATOMS: atom_id res chain seq x y z
N MET A 1 1.07 -50.37 15.85
CA MET A 1 0.43 -49.08 16.12
C MET A 1 1.36 -48.02 15.56
N SER A 2 0.98 -47.37 14.47
CA SER A 2 1.77 -46.28 13.88
C SER A 2 1.62 -45.05 14.78
N ASP A 3 2.74 -44.50 15.24
CA ASP A 3 2.76 -43.22 15.95
C ASP A 3 2.12 -42.15 15.08
N ILE A 4 0.91 -41.74 15.46
CA ILE A 4 0.29 -40.53 14.94
C ILE A 4 1.16 -39.39 15.48
N LYS A 5 2.04 -38.85 14.63
CA LYS A 5 2.67 -37.55 14.91
C LYS A 5 1.53 -36.54 15.04
N THR A 6 1.16 -36.21 16.27
CA THR A 6 0.43 -34.99 16.57
C THR A 6 1.35 -33.82 16.24
N SER A 7 1.33 -33.37 14.99
CA SER A 7 1.84 -32.05 14.65
C SER A 7 0.92 -31.03 15.31
N ASN A 8 1.48 -29.98 15.92
CA ASN A 8 0.68 -28.83 16.30
C ASN A 8 -0.13 -28.35 15.08
N PRO A 9 -1.37 -27.87 15.27
CA PRO A 9 -2.13 -27.26 14.19
C PRO A 9 -1.27 -26.16 13.55
N ASP A 10 -1.19 -26.18 12.22
CA ASP A 10 -0.49 -25.15 11.46
C ASP A 10 -1.15 -23.80 11.77
N ARG A 11 -0.38 -22.85 12.31
CA ARG A 11 -0.90 -21.51 12.58
C ARG A 11 -1.03 -20.81 11.23
N ASN A 12 -2.27 -20.56 10.82
CA ASN A 12 -2.52 -19.84 9.59
C ASN A 12 -2.01 -18.41 9.74
N LEU A 13 -0.88 -18.12 9.08
CA LEU A 13 -0.24 -16.81 9.08
C LEU A 13 -1.22 -15.68 8.74
N ALA A 14 -2.14 -15.91 7.80
CA ALA A 14 -3.12 -14.90 7.43
C ALA A 14 -4.03 -14.53 8.62
N LEU A 15 -4.44 -15.49 9.44
CA LEU A 15 -5.25 -15.23 10.64
C LEU A 15 -4.46 -14.49 11.72
N GLU A 16 -3.16 -14.75 11.84
CA GLU A 16 -2.30 -14.02 12.78
C GLU A 16 -2.05 -12.58 12.30
N LEU A 17 -1.82 -12.36 11.01
CA LEU A 17 -1.64 -11.03 10.42
C LEU A 17 -2.91 -10.16 10.53
N VAL A 18 -4.10 -10.75 10.49
CA VAL A 18 -5.34 -10.01 10.80
C VAL A 18 -5.30 -9.41 12.21
N ARG A 19 -4.80 -10.16 13.20
CA ARG A 19 -4.70 -9.68 14.59
C ARG A 19 -3.67 -8.57 14.74
N VAL A 20 -2.65 -8.54 13.87
CA VAL A 20 -1.66 -7.46 13.83
C VAL A 20 -2.30 -6.13 13.46
N THR A 21 -3.10 -6.10 12.37
CA THR A 21 -3.79 -4.87 11.95
C THR A 21 -4.93 -4.49 12.90
N GLU A 22 -5.65 -5.46 13.46
CA GLU A 22 -6.65 -5.20 14.52
C GLU A 22 -6.02 -4.53 15.75
N SER A 23 -4.88 -5.05 16.22
CA SER A 23 -4.16 -4.49 17.37
C SER A 23 -3.73 -3.04 17.11
N ALA A 24 -3.13 -2.79 15.95
CA ALA A 24 -2.71 -1.45 15.53
C ALA A 24 -3.91 -0.48 15.46
N ALA A 25 -4.99 -0.88 14.76
CA ALA A 25 -6.18 -0.07 14.58
C ALA A 25 -6.89 0.24 15.92
N LEU A 26 -6.95 -0.72 16.85
CA LEU A 26 -7.54 -0.51 18.18
C LEU A 26 -6.67 0.40 19.05
N ALA A 27 -5.35 0.31 18.93
CA ALA A 27 -4.42 1.15 19.68
C ALA A 27 -4.50 2.61 19.23
N CYS A 28 -4.42 2.87 17.92
CA CYS A 28 -4.45 4.22 17.38
C CYS A 28 -5.88 4.81 17.29
N GLY A 29 -6.93 3.97 17.21
CA GLY A 29 -8.32 4.43 17.08
C GLY A 29 -8.78 5.34 18.23
N ARG A 30 -8.17 5.24 19.41
CA ARG A 30 -8.42 6.13 20.57
C ARG A 30 -7.98 7.58 20.35
N PHE A 31 -7.15 7.82 19.34
CA PHE A 31 -6.65 9.13 18.94
C PHE A 31 -7.47 9.79 17.83
N MET A 32 -8.50 9.10 17.32
CA MET A 32 -9.34 9.61 16.24
C MET A 32 -9.92 10.99 16.58
N GLY A 33 -9.63 11.98 15.73
CA GLY A 33 -10.13 13.36 15.89
C GLY A 33 -9.43 14.19 16.97
N ARG A 34 -8.33 13.71 17.57
CA ARG A 34 -7.61 14.41 18.65
C ARG A 34 -6.46 15.29 18.16
N ASN A 35 -6.19 15.30 16.85
CA ASN A 35 -5.06 16.02 16.25
C ASN A 35 -3.68 15.62 16.79
N GLU A 36 -3.54 14.37 17.27
CA GLU A 36 -2.32 13.83 17.88
C GLU A 36 -1.65 12.81 16.95
N LYS A 37 -1.15 13.25 15.78
CA LYS A 37 -0.60 12.34 14.73
C LYS A 37 0.52 11.44 15.28
N ASN A 38 1.58 12.02 15.84
CA ASN A 38 2.75 11.27 16.29
C ASN A 38 2.41 10.28 17.42
N ALA A 39 1.49 10.65 18.32
CA ALA A 39 1.09 9.75 19.40
C ALA A 39 0.23 8.59 18.87
N SER A 40 -0.66 8.86 17.91
CA SER A 40 -1.47 7.83 17.27
C SER A 40 -0.60 6.83 16.51
N ASP A 41 0.37 7.35 15.78
CA ASP A 41 1.33 6.60 14.97
C ASP A 41 2.21 5.70 15.84
N HIS A 42 2.82 6.27 16.87
CA HIS A 42 3.58 5.53 17.86
C HIS A 42 2.77 4.38 18.48
N ALA A 43 1.50 4.63 18.86
CA ALA A 43 0.63 3.61 19.42
C ALA A 43 0.34 2.47 18.43
N ALA A 44 0.15 2.77 17.14
CA ALA A 44 -0.04 1.75 16.11
C ALA A 44 1.24 0.93 15.89
N VAL A 45 2.40 1.58 15.75
CA VAL A 45 3.72 0.94 15.57
C VAL A 45 4.02 -0.03 16.71
N GLU A 46 3.87 0.41 17.97
CA GLU A 46 4.12 -0.44 19.14
C GLU A 46 3.20 -1.66 19.15
N ALA A 47 1.90 -1.45 18.94
CA ALA A 47 0.90 -2.53 18.98
C ALA A 47 1.08 -3.54 17.83
N MET A 48 1.42 -3.05 16.64
CA MET A 48 1.73 -3.85 15.47
C MET A 48 2.98 -4.70 15.71
N ARG A 49 4.08 -4.07 16.12
CA ARG A 49 5.35 -4.75 16.40
C ARG A 49 5.23 -5.81 17.50
N LEU A 50 4.50 -5.50 18.57
CA LEU A 50 4.22 -6.46 19.64
C LEU A 50 3.53 -7.71 19.10
N MET A 51 2.50 -7.54 18.28
CA MET A 51 1.76 -8.67 17.70
C MET A 51 2.60 -9.46 16.70
N LEU A 52 3.35 -8.79 15.81
CA LEU A 52 4.25 -9.45 14.86
C LEU A 52 5.24 -10.37 15.58
N ASN A 53 5.79 -9.95 16.72
CA ASN A 53 6.73 -10.74 17.53
C ASN A 53 6.11 -11.98 18.22
N THR A 54 4.80 -12.18 18.12
CA THR A 54 4.13 -13.40 18.62
C THR A 54 3.90 -14.46 17.55
N ILE A 55 4.16 -14.12 16.29
CA ILE A 55 3.88 -14.98 15.14
C ILE A 55 5.06 -15.94 14.90
N ASP A 56 4.75 -17.21 14.65
CA ASP A 56 5.72 -18.23 14.28
C ASP A 56 6.25 -18.01 12.85
N MET A 57 7.19 -17.08 12.71
CA MET A 57 7.87 -16.73 11.46
C MET A 57 9.22 -16.05 11.73
N THR A 58 10.01 -15.92 10.67
CA THR A 58 11.17 -15.03 10.59
C THR A 58 10.83 -13.96 9.55
N GLY A 59 10.17 -12.89 9.99
CA GLY A 59 9.76 -11.78 9.15
C GLY A 59 10.87 -10.74 9.03
N THR A 60 11.20 -10.32 7.82
CA THR A 60 12.09 -9.18 7.56
C THR A 60 11.24 -8.00 7.11
N VAL A 61 11.30 -6.88 7.81
CA VAL A 61 10.61 -5.64 7.42
C VAL A 61 11.31 -5.06 6.20
N ILE A 62 10.72 -5.19 5.01
CA ILE A 62 11.22 -4.59 3.77
C ILE A 62 10.74 -3.15 3.64
N ILE A 63 9.53 -2.88 4.13
CA ILE A 63 8.90 -1.57 4.17
C ILE A 63 8.34 -1.37 5.57
N GLY A 64 8.79 -0.33 6.26
CA GLY A 64 8.16 0.12 7.49
C GLY A 64 8.34 1.61 7.71
N GLU A 65 8.53 2.02 8.97
CA GLU A 65 8.49 3.44 9.39
C GLU A 65 9.66 4.29 8.84
N GLY A 66 10.71 3.64 8.34
CA GLY A 66 11.87 4.29 7.76
C GLY A 66 13.17 3.53 7.99
N GLU A 67 14.28 4.22 7.82
CA GLU A 67 15.61 3.67 8.08
C GLU A 67 15.87 3.55 9.58
N LYS A 68 16.76 2.62 9.97
CA LYS A 68 17.05 2.30 11.37
C LYS A 68 17.46 3.51 12.23
N ASP A 69 18.13 4.48 11.64
CA ASP A 69 18.59 5.68 12.35
C ASP A 69 17.44 6.68 12.63
N ASP A 70 16.36 6.62 11.85
CA ASP A 70 15.21 7.52 11.93
C ASP A 70 13.99 6.88 12.61
N ALA A 71 13.89 5.54 12.57
CA ALA A 71 12.77 4.77 13.11
C ALA A 71 13.24 3.76 14.19
N PRO A 72 12.82 3.90 15.46
CA PRO A 72 13.22 3.00 16.54
C PRO A 72 12.55 1.62 16.48
N MET A 73 11.46 1.48 15.72
CA MET A 73 10.63 0.29 15.59
C MET A 73 10.12 0.18 14.16
N LEU A 74 9.95 -1.04 13.69
CA LEU A 74 9.52 -1.38 12.34
C LEU A 74 10.37 -0.67 11.26
N PHE A 75 11.67 -0.56 11.49
CA PHE A 75 12.59 0.02 10.51
C PHE A 75 12.92 -0.99 9.40
N ASN A 76 13.33 -0.49 8.23
CA ASN A 76 13.76 -1.31 7.11
C ASN A 76 14.93 -2.23 7.52
N GLY A 77 14.70 -3.55 7.40
CA GLY A 77 15.63 -4.61 7.80
C GLY A 77 15.41 -5.13 9.23
N GLU A 78 14.44 -4.63 9.99
CA GLU A 78 14.11 -5.22 11.29
C GLU A 78 13.62 -6.67 11.13
N ILE A 79 14.08 -7.56 12.02
CA ILE A 79 13.59 -8.94 12.10
C ILE A 79 12.48 -9.00 13.15
N VAL A 80 11.31 -9.50 12.77
CA VAL A 80 10.12 -9.68 13.61
C VAL A 80 9.64 -11.13 13.58
N GLY A 81 8.84 -11.51 14.59
CA GLY A 81 8.38 -12.89 14.77
C GLY A 81 9.23 -13.68 15.77
N THR A 82 8.88 -14.94 16.00
CA THR A 82 9.58 -15.80 16.97
C THR A 82 10.95 -16.30 16.48
N GLY A 83 11.28 -16.11 15.19
CA GLY A 83 12.47 -16.67 14.54
C GLY A 83 12.26 -18.10 14.02
N SER A 84 11.03 -18.62 14.07
CA SER A 84 10.63 -19.87 13.43
C SER A 84 10.62 -19.73 11.89
N LEU A 85 10.67 -20.84 11.17
CA LEU A 85 10.31 -20.85 9.75
C LEU A 85 8.79 -20.69 9.58
N PRO A 86 8.32 -20.14 8.44
CA PRO A 86 9.09 -19.73 7.27
C PRO A 86 9.74 -18.34 7.38
N GLY A 87 10.70 -18.07 6.48
CA GLY A 87 11.23 -16.73 6.25
C GLY A 87 10.29 -15.94 5.33
N ILE A 88 9.97 -14.71 5.70
CA ILE A 88 8.93 -13.89 5.06
C ILE A 88 9.40 -12.45 4.91
N ASP A 89 9.10 -11.81 3.79
CA ASP A 89 9.21 -10.36 3.64
C ASP A 89 7.91 -9.69 4.10
N ILE A 90 8.04 -8.65 4.92
CA ILE A 90 6.92 -7.92 5.53
C ILE A 90 6.96 -6.45 5.07
N ALA A 91 5.82 -5.94 4.63
CA ALA A 91 5.57 -4.51 4.53
C ALA A 91 4.51 -4.12 5.55
N VAL A 92 4.75 -3.02 6.26
CA VAL A 92 3.81 -2.44 7.22
C VAL A 92 3.57 -0.99 6.90
N ASP A 93 2.31 -0.58 7.06
CA ASP A 93 1.93 0.81 7.25
C ASP A 93 0.91 0.80 8.41
N PRO A 94 1.38 1.04 9.64
CA PRO A 94 0.55 1.00 10.84
C PRO A 94 -0.65 1.93 10.75
N ILE A 95 -0.53 3.07 10.04
CA ILE A 95 -1.64 4.00 9.77
C ILE A 95 -1.47 4.66 8.39
N ASP A 96 -2.05 4.04 7.35
CA ASP A 96 -2.26 4.70 6.06
C ASP A 96 -3.24 5.87 6.29
N GLY A 97 -2.70 7.09 6.27
CA GLY A 97 -3.45 8.30 6.57
C GLY A 97 -3.48 8.68 8.06
N THR A 98 -2.33 8.79 8.72
CA THR A 98 -2.20 9.42 10.07
C THR A 98 -2.92 10.76 10.18
N SER A 99 -2.88 11.58 9.11
CA SER A 99 -3.64 12.83 8.99
C SER A 99 -5.15 12.63 9.05
N LEU A 100 -5.67 11.59 8.38
CA LEU A 100 -7.09 11.26 8.36
C LEU A 100 -7.54 10.87 9.77
N LEU A 101 -6.81 9.97 10.43
CA LEU A 101 -7.12 9.54 11.79
C LEU A 101 -7.12 10.73 12.76
N ALA A 102 -6.04 11.52 12.78
CA ALA A 102 -5.90 12.65 13.69
C ALA A 102 -7.01 13.70 13.51
N MET A 103 -7.53 13.85 12.28
CA MET A 103 -8.64 14.76 11.97
C MET A 103 -10.03 14.11 12.05
N GLY A 104 -10.13 12.82 12.38
CA GLY A 104 -11.41 12.09 12.45
C GLY A 104 -12.08 11.92 11.07
N ARG A 105 -11.28 11.84 10.00
CA ARG A 105 -11.75 11.63 8.63
C ARG A 105 -11.81 10.14 8.32
N ALA A 106 -12.65 9.79 7.35
CA ALA A 106 -12.76 8.43 6.84
C ALA A 106 -11.48 7.97 6.13
N ASN A 107 -11.37 6.65 5.94
CA ASN A 107 -10.33 5.95 5.15
C ASN A 107 -8.91 5.92 5.76
N ALA A 108 -8.75 6.16 7.06
CA ALA A 108 -7.53 5.73 7.75
C ALA A 108 -7.56 4.21 7.95
N LEU A 109 -6.46 3.51 7.63
CA LEU A 109 -6.36 2.04 7.73
C LEU A 109 -5.05 1.62 8.41
N ALA A 110 -5.07 0.50 9.12
CA ALA A 110 -3.84 -0.20 9.50
C ALA A 110 -3.60 -1.34 8.50
N THR A 111 -2.40 -1.44 7.95
CA THR A 111 -2.10 -2.40 6.88
C THR A 111 -0.84 -3.21 7.15
N VAL A 112 -0.86 -4.45 6.66
CA VAL A 112 0.30 -5.34 6.62
C VAL A 112 0.22 -6.16 5.34
N ALA A 113 1.35 -6.37 4.69
CA ALA A 113 1.50 -7.34 3.62
C ALA A 113 2.66 -8.29 3.91
N ALA A 114 2.52 -9.51 3.43
CA ALA A 114 3.52 -10.56 3.56
C ALA A 114 3.73 -11.25 2.21
N SER A 115 4.97 -11.63 1.94
CA SER A 115 5.33 -12.43 0.76
C SER A 115 6.49 -13.36 1.06
N ASP A 116 6.76 -14.31 0.17
CA ASP A 116 7.95 -15.14 0.26
C ASP A 116 9.22 -14.29 0.37
N SER A 117 10.20 -14.75 1.15
CA SER A 117 11.43 -13.98 1.36
C SER A 117 12.17 -13.69 0.06
N GLY A 118 12.60 -12.43 -0.10
CA GLY A 118 13.29 -11.91 -1.29
C GLY A 118 12.37 -11.61 -2.48
N SER A 119 11.05 -11.69 -2.32
CA SER A 119 10.10 -11.43 -3.41
C SER A 119 9.43 -10.05 -3.34
N MET A 120 9.52 -9.36 -2.20
CA MET A 120 8.96 -8.02 -2.05
C MET A 120 9.90 -6.98 -2.67
N PHE A 121 9.33 -6.04 -3.42
CA PHE A 121 10.10 -4.95 -4.00
C PHE A 121 10.61 -4.00 -2.90
N ASN A 122 11.92 -3.79 -2.84
CA ASN A 122 12.53 -2.77 -2.00
C ASN A 122 12.66 -1.47 -2.82
N PRO A 123 12.05 -0.36 -2.38
CA PRO A 123 12.05 0.89 -3.13
C PRO A 123 13.38 1.67 -3.07
N GLY A 124 14.35 1.23 -2.26
CA GLY A 124 15.62 1.90 -2.08
C GLY A 124 15.41 3.36 -1.63
N PRO A 125 16.01 4.36 -2.32
CA PRO A 125 15.96 5.75 -1.89
C PRO A 125 14.66 6.49 -2.27
N PHE A 126 13.76 5.85 -3.03
CA PHE A 126 12.64 6.55 -3.66
C PHE A 126 11.42 6.62 -2.74
N VAL A 127 11.05 7.83 -2.36
CA VAL A 127 9.89 8.05 -1.50
C VAL A 127 8.58 8.13 -2.29
N TYR A 128 8.61 8.55 -3.55
CA TYR A 128 7.42 8.62 -4.39
C TYR A 128 7.53 7.75 -5.65
N MET A 129 6.37 7.32 -6.13
CA MET A 129 6.21 6.67 -7.42
C MET A 129 4.90 7.13 -8.08
N ASN A 130 4.90 7.27 -9.40
CA ASN A 130 3.68 7.36 -10.19
C ASN A 130 3.00 6.00 -10.22
N LYS A 131 1.68 5.95 -9.96
CA LYS A 131 0.90 4.73 -9.85
C LYS A 131 -0.28 4.77 -10.81
N ILE A 132 -0.60 3.62 -11.38
CA ILE A 132 -1.90 3.35 -11.98
C ILE A 132 -2.38 1.99 -11.51
N ALA A 133 -3.60 1.90 -10.98
CA ALA A 133 -4.15 0.64 -10.48
C ALA A 133 -5.60 0.43 -10.90
N VAL A 134 -5.95 -0.84 -11.14
CA VAL A 134 -7.27 -1.29 -11.57
C VAL A 134 -7.66 -2.63 -10.94
N GLY A 135 -8.96 -2.88 -10.86
CA GLY A 135 -9.50 -4.16 -10.43
C GLY A 135 -9.40 -5.28 -11.49
N PRO A 136 -9.85 -6.51 -11.14
CA PRO A 136 -9.74 -7.69 -12.01
C PRO A 136 -10.36 -7.51 -13.40
N ASP A 137 -11.48 -6.79 -13.49
CA ASP A 137 -12.23 -6.60 -14.73
C ASP A 137 -11.47 -5.77 -15.79
N ALA A 138 -10.43 -5.03 -15.39
CA ALA A 138 -9.61 -4.21 -16.28
C ALA A 138 -8.12 -4.58 -16.23
N LYS A 139 -7.79 -5.74 -15.65
CA LYS A 139 -6.42 -6.25 -15.63
C LYS A 139 -5.86 -6.42 -17.05
N ASN A 140 -4.58 -6.08 -17.21
CA ASN A 140 -3.80 -5.99 -18.43
C ASN A 140 -4.26 -4.89 -19.41
N SER A 141 -5.03 -3.90 -18.93
CA SER A 141 -5.57 -2.82 -19.77
C SER A 141 -4.94 -1.45 -19.50
N ILE A 142 -3.88 -1.41 -18.69
CA ILE A 142 -3.22 -0.18 -18.25
C ILE A 142 -1.74 -0.15 -18.63
N ASP A 143 -1.20 1.05 -18.79
CA ASP A 143 0.22 1.34 -19.00
C ASP A 143 0.58 2.65 -18.27
N VAL A 144 1.47 2.57 -17.28
CA VAL A 144 1.90 3.74 -16.47
C VAL A 144 2.61 4.83 -17.28
N GLU A 145 3.12 4.50 -18.48
CA GLU A 145 3.77 5.45 -19.39
C GLU A 145 2.77 6.11 -20.36
N ALA A 146 1.57 5.54 -20.50
CA ALA A 146 0.56 6.04 -21.43
C ALA A 146 -0.21 7.24 -20.86
N PRO A 147 -0.71 8.16 -21.72
CA PRO A 147 -1.58 9.24 -21.31
C PRO A 147 -2.82 8.74 -20.55
N ALA A 148 -3.34 9.55 -19.62
CA ALA A 148 -4.52 9.19 -18.83
C ALA A 148 -5.75 8.88 -19.71
N SER A 149 -5.92 9.60 -20.83
CA SER A 149 -6.97 9.35 -21.82
C SER A 149 -6.95 7.96 -22.39
N ASP A 150 -5.77 7.45 -22.70
CA ASP A 150 -5.58 6.16 -23.39
C ASP A 150 -5.85 5.02 -22.41
N ASN A 151 -5.32 5.16 -21.19
CA ASN A 151 -5.63 4.26 -20.08
C ASN A 151 -7.13 4.19 -19.80
N LEU A 152 -7.81 5.33 -19.69
CA LEU A 152 -9.26 5.34 -19.43
C LEU A 152 -10.07 4.74 -20.57
N ALA A 153 -9.69 4.99 -21.82
CA ALA A 153 -10.34 4.37 -22.97
C ALA A 153 -10.17 2.84 -22.98
N ASN A 154 -9.00 2.34 -22.58
CA ASN A 154 -8.73 0.90 -22.48
C ASN A 154 -9.48 0.27 -21.31
N VAL A 155 -9.49 0.89 -20.14
CA VAL A 155 -10.26 0.44 -18.97
C VAL A 155 -11.76 0.41 -19.27
N ALA A 156 -12.32 1.47 -19.86
CA ALA A 156 -13.72 1.53 -20.25
C ALA A 156 -14.10 0.39 -21.21
N ARG A 157 -13.23 0.12 -22.21
CA ARG A 157 -13.40 -0.99 -23.15
C ARG A 157 -13.39 -2.35 -22.46
N ALA A 158 -12.46 -2.58 -21.52
CA ALA A 158 -12.37 -3.82 -20.77
C ALA A 158 -13.63 -4.07 -19.91
N LYS A 159 -14.16 -3.01 -19.30
CA LYS A 159 -15.36 -3.06 -18.46
C LYS A 159 -16.68 -3.03 -19.24
N GLY A 160 -16.64 -2.73 -20.54
CA GLY A 160 -17.83 -2.61 -21.38
C GLY A 160 -18.73 -1.42 -21.02
N CYS A 161 -18.13 -0.30 -20.59
CA CYS A 161 -18.83 0.94 -20.24
C CYS A 161 -18.24 2.15 -20.98
N ASP A 162 -18.83 3.33 -20.78
CA ASP A 162 -18.27 4.58 -21.31
C ASP A 162 -17.22 5.15 -20.34
N VAL A 163 -16.30 5.98 -20.85
CA VAL A 163 -15.31 6.69 -20.02
C VAL A 163 -15.98 7.56 -18.95
N ASN A 164 -17.15 8.12 -19.27
CA ASN A 164 -17.92 8.97 -18.35
C ASN A 164 -18.52 8.18 -17.16
N ASP A 165 -18.60 6.85 -17.26
CA ASP A 165 -19.02 5.99 -16.17
C ASP A 165 -17.87 5.68 -15.20
N LEU A 166 -16.61 5.86 -15.62
CA LEU A 166 -15.45 5.58 -14.78
C LEU A 166 -15.26 6.64 -13.70
N THR A 167 -14.80 6.20 -12.52
CA THR A 167 -14.35 7.04 -11.42
C THR A 167 -12.89 6.78 -11.12
N VAL A 168 -12.08 7.82 -11.25
CA VAL A 168 -10.65 7.80 -10.93
C VAL A 168 -10.43 8.40 -9.55
N VAL A 169 -9.79 7.66 -8.64
CA VAL A 169 -9.32 8.21 -7.37
C VAL A 169 -7.93 8.81 -7.56
N VAL A 170 -7.73 10.03 -7.04
CA VAL A 170 -6.49 10.79 -7.17
C VAL A 170 -6.20 11.53 -5.86
N LEU A 171 -4.95 11.54 -5.41
CA LEU A 171 -4.54 12.38 -4.28
C LEU A 171 -4.67 13.87 -4.62
N ASP A 172 -5.34 14.64 -3.79
CA ASP A 172 -5.47 16.10 -3.95
C ASP A 172 -4.16 16.78 -3.54
N ARG A 173 -3.31 17.03 -4.54
CA ARG A 173 -1.98 17.61 -4.37
C ARG A 173 -1.67 18.52 -5.55
N PRO A 174 -0.89 19.60 -5.35
CA PRO A 174 -0.48 20.49 -6.45
C PRO A 174 0.20 19.77 -7.62
N ARG A 175 0.97 18.71 -7.33
CA ARG A 175 1.64 17.88 -8.34
C ARG A 175 0.69 17.10 -9.26
N HIS A 176 -0.63 17.07 -8.98
CA HIS A 176 -1.63 16.38 -9.79
C HIS A 176 -2.56 17.35 -10.53
N GLU A 177 -2.32 18.65 -10.51
CA GLU A 177 -3.20 19.62 -11.20
C GLU A 177 -3.34 19.31 -12.70
N GLU A 178 -2.25 18.96 -13.38
CA GLU A 178 -2.25 18.56 -14.78
C GLU A 178 -3.03 17.25 -15.01
N LEU A 179 -2.70 16.20 -14.24
CA LEU A 179 -3.43 14.93 -14.28
C LEU A 179 -4.94 15.12 -14.06
N ILE A 180 -5.33 15.93 -13.08
CA ILE A 180 -6.73 16.22 -12.77
C ILE A 180 -7.41 16.96 -13.93
N ALA A 181 -6.71 17.91 -14.58
CA ALA A 181 -7.22 18.61 -15.74
C ALA A 181 -7.43 17.65 -16.92
N ASP A 182 -6.45 16.77 -17.20
CA ASP A 182 -6.53 15.76 -18.24
C ASP A 182 -7.69 14.80 -18.02
N LEU A 183 -7.83 14.28 -16.79
CA LEU A 183 -8.94 13.42 -16.40
C LEU A 183 -10.30 14.10 -16.63
N ARG A 184 -10.44 15.38 -16.26
CA ARG A 184 -11.67 16.15 -16.53
C ARG A 184 -11.96 16.29 -18.02
N ASN A 185 -10.93 16.46 -18.86
CA ASN A 185 -11.08 16.54 -20.31
C ASN A 185 -11.55 15.22 -20.93
N THR A 186 -11.27 14.07 -20.31
CA THR A 186 -11.78 12.77 -20.76
C THR A 186 -13.27 12.57 -20.47
N GLY A 187 -13.83 13.31 -19.52
CA GLY A 187 -15.21 13.15 -19.02
C GLY A 187 -15.38 12.13 -17.89
N ALA A 188 -14.32 11.41 -17.51
CA ALA A 188 -14.34 10.55 -16.33
C ALA A 188 -14.60 11.33 -15.04
N ARG A 189 -15.22 10.66 -14.06
CA ARG A 189 -15.45 11.19 -12.71
C ARG A 189 -14.17 11.12 -11.90
N ILE A 190 -13.97 12.07 -10.98
CA ILE A 190 -12.78 12.11 -10.12
C ILE A 190 -13.20 12.09 -8.66
N ARG A 191 -12.63 11.18 -7.88
CA ARG A 191 -12.69 11.19 -6.41
C ARG A 191 -11.36 11.68 -5.87
N LEU A 192 -11.34 12.95 -5.45
CA LEU A 192 -10.18 13.52 -4.78
C LEU A 192 -10.11 13.01 -3.34
N ILE A 193 -8.93 12.53 -2.92
CA ILE A 193 -8.64 12.10 -1.56
C ILE A 193 -7.47 12.90 -0.99
N THR A 194 -7.51 13.27 0.30
CA THR A 194 -6.40 14.03 0.88
C THR A 194 -5.23 13.14 1.22
N ASP A 195 -5.45 11.90 1.63
CA ASP A 195 -4.41 10.93 1.99
C ASP A 195 -5.03 9.53 1.76
N GLY A 196 -4.27 8.45 1.96
CA GLY A 196 -4.85 7.10 1.92
C GLY A 196 -4.89 6.47 0.53
N ASP A 197 -3.76 6.44 -0.20
CA ASP A 197 -3.76 5.87 -1.56
C ASP A 197 -3.66 4.34 -1.59
N VAL A 198 -3.31 3.67 -0.48
CA VAL A 198 -3.48 2.21 -0.34
C VAL A 198 -4.97 1.86 -0.36
N ALA A 199 -5.77 2.56 0.45
CA ALA A 199 -7.22 2.41 0.43
C ALA A 199 -7.79 2.70 -0.97
N GLY A 200 -7.30 3.76 -1.63
CA GLY A 200 -7.68 4.11 -3.00
C GLY A 200 -7.40 2.99 -4.01
N ALA A 201 -6.21 2.38 -3.95
CA ALA A 201 -5.84 1.26 -4.81
C ALA A 201 -6.73 0.03 -4.57
N VAL A 202 -6.91 -0.37 -3.32
CA VAL A 202 -7.74 -1.54 -2.94
C VAL A 202 -9.19 -1.37 -3.39
N MET A 203 -9.74 -0.15 -3.30
CA MET A 203 -11.10 0.13 -3.76
C MET A 203 -11.31 -0.17 -5.25
N THR A 204 -10.28 -0.10 -6.10
CA THR A 204 -10.40 -0.44 -7.54
C THR A 204 -10.78 -1.90 -7.77
N ALA A 205 -10.39 -2.79 -6.86
CA ALA A 205 -10.67 -4.23 -6.91
C ALA A 205 -11.81 -4.65 -5.96
N TRP A 206 -12.40 -3.70 -5.22
CA TRP A 206 -13.44 -4.00 -4.24
C TRP A 206 -14.84 -3.85 -4.86
N PRO A 207 -15.66 -4.91 -4.89
CA PRO A 207 -17.00 -4.85 -5.46
C PRO A 207 -17.86 -3.77 -4.80
N GLY A 208 -18.51 -2.93 -5.61
CA GLY A 208 -19.42 -1.89 -5.13
C GLY A 208 -18.75 -0.67 -4.48
N SER A 209 -17.41 -0.53 -4.56
CA SER A 209 -16.71 0.67 -4.08
C SER A 209 -17.07 1.94 -4.86
N GLY A 210 -17.46 1.77 -6.13
CA GLY A 210 -17.66 2.85 -7.09
C GLY A 210 -16.36 3.49 -7.58
N ILE A 211 -15.20 2.86 -7.35
CA ILE A 211 -13.89 3.30 -7.83
C ILE A 211 -13.39 2.32 -8.89
N ASP A 212 -12.95 2.84 -10.03
CA ASP A 212 -12.54 2.03 -11.17
C ASP A 212 -11.02 2.03 -11.35
N VAL A 213 -10.39 3.18 -11.09
CA VAL A 213 -8.96 3.40 -11.33
C VAL A 213 -8.35 4.27 -10.23
N LEU A 214 -7.13 3.98 -9.78
CA LEU A 214 -6.27 4.93 -9.05
C LEU A 214 -5.23 5.45 -10.04
N MET A 215 -4.98 6.77 -10.06
CA MET A 215 -3.89 7.38 -10.83
C MET A 215 -3.14 8.45 -10.03
N GLY A 216 -1.84 8.57 -10.28
CA GLY A 216 -1.01 9.69 -9.85
C GLY A 216 0.17 9.28 -8.97
N ILE A 217 0.92 10.30 -8.55
CA ILE A 217 2.13 10.19 -7.74
C ILE A 217 1.80 10.12 -6.24
N GLY A 218 2.14 8.99 -5.64
CA GLY A 218 1.98 8.71 -4.22
C GLY A 218 3.23 8.07 -3.62
N GLY A 219 3.16 7.66 -2.36
CA GLY A 219 4.31 7.05 -1.66
C GLY A 219 4.71 5.70 -2.25
N THR A 220 6.01 5.46 -2.47
CA THR A 220 6.49 4.18 -3.00
C THR A 220 6.19 3.00 -2.06
N PRO A 221 6.43 3.10 -0.74
CA PRO A 221 6.03 2.09 0.25
C PRO A 221 4.59 1.60 0.10
N GLU A 222 3.66 2.55 0.04
CA GLU A 222 2.22 2.35 -0.10
C GLU A 222 1.86 1.71 -1.45
N GLY A 223 2.65 1.99 -2.49
CA GLY A 223 2.53 1.34 -3.80
C GLY A 223 2.83 -0.16 -3.75
N VAL A 224 3.84 -0.56 -2.97
CA VAL A 224 4.18 -1.99 -2.78
C VAL A 224 3.10 -2.71 -1.96
N LEU A 225 2.61 -2.10 -0.88
CA LEU A 225 1.45 -2.60 -0.13
C LEU A 225 0.23 -2.80 -1.03
N SER A 226 -0.06 -1.79 -1.86
CA SER A 226 -1.14 -1.85 -2.86
C SER A 226 -0.92 -2.98 -3.87
N ALA A 227 0.31 -3.21 -4.32
CA ALA A 227 0.65 -4.29 -5.24
C ALA A 227 0.44 -5.67 -4.63
N CYS A 228 0.81 -5.87 -3.37
CA CYS A 228 0.51 -7.11 -2.65
C CYS A 228 -1.00 -7.34 -2.57
N ALA A 229 -1.78 -6.32 -2.18
CA ALA A 229 -3.23 -6.43 -2.07
C ALA A 229 -3.88 -6.74 -3.43
N LEU A 230 -3.56 -5.97 -4.48
CA LEU A 230 -4.15 -6.15 -5.80
C LEU A 230 -3.75 -7.48 -6.45
N ARG A 231 -2.53 -7.95 -6.23
CA ARG A 231 -2.12 -9.30 -6.67
C ARG A 231 -3.00 -10.38 -6.06
N CYS A 232 -3.29 -10.30 -4.77
CA CYS A 232 -4.18 -11.23 -4.07
C CYS A 232 -5.65 -11.10 -4.52
N MET A 233 -6.10 -9.88 -4.83
CA MET A 233 -7.46 -9.60 -5.29
C MET A 233 -7.67 -9.84 -6.79
N GLY A 234 -6.60 -10.17 -7.53
CA GLY A 234 -6.66 -10.41 -8.97
C GLY A 234 -6.63 -9.15 -9.84
N GLY A 235 -6.40 -7.97 -9.26
CA GLY A 235 -6.22 -6.71 -9.97
C GLY A 235 -4.81 -6.52 -10.52
N GLU A 236 -4.50 -5.27 -10.86
CA GLU A 236 -3.20 -4.84 -11.37
C GLU A 236 -2.85 -3.46 -10.85
N ILE A 237 -1.57 -3.26 -10.52
CA ILE A 237 -0.97 -1.95 -10.34
C ILE A 237 0.34 -1.91 -11.10
N GLN A 238 0.59 -0.80 -11.78
CA GLN A 238 1.89 -0.47 -12.34
C GLN A 238 2.42 0.77 -11.63
N GLY A 239 3.72 0.79 -11.40
CA GLY A 239 4.40 1.84 -10.67
C GLY A 239 5.68 2.26 -11.37
N LYS A 240 5.94 3.57 -11.44
CA LYS A 240 7.19 4.15 -11.93
C LYS A 240 7.78 5.05 -10.85
N LEU A 241 9.01 4.76 -10.43
CA LEU A 241 9.68 5.52 -9.38
C LEU A 241 9.80 6.99 -9.78
N TRP A 242 9.57 7.89 -8.82
CA TRP A 242 9.51 9.33 -9.06
C TRP A 242 10.51 10.05 -8.15
N PRO A 243 11.74 10.31 -8.62
CA PRO A 243 12.75 11.01 -7.83
C PRO A 243 12.29 12.44 -7.53
N ARG A 244 12.31 12.82 -6.25
CA ARG A 244 11.88 14.15 -5.81
C ARG A 244 12.93 15.23 -6.01
N ASN A 245 14.19 14.81 -6.14
CA ASN A 245 15.36 15.68 -6.22
C ASN A 245 16.55 14.93 -6.85
N ASP A 246 17.60 15.69 -7.17
CA ASP A 246 18.80 15.16 -7.82
C ASP A 246 19.58 14.16 -6.94
N ASN A 247 19.42 14.21 -5.62
CA ASN A 247 20.08 13.26 -4.71
C ASN A 247 19.45 11.86 -4.85
N GLU A 248 18.12 11.76 -4.79
CA GLU A 248 17.40 10.49 -5.03
C GLU A 248 17.71 9.95 -6.42
N LYS A 249 17.72 10.81 -7.44
CA LYS A 249 18.09 10.45 -8.81
C LYS A 249 19.50 9.87 -8.91
N SER A 250 20.48 10.56 -8.35
CA SER A 250 21.89 10.14 -8.38
C SER A 250 22.11 8.83 -7.60
N LEU A 251 21.47 8.70 -6.44
CA LEU A 251 21.56 7.50 -5.61
C LEU A 251 20.86 6.31 -6.28
N GLY A 252 19.70 6.53 -6.90
CA GLY A 252 18.97 5.54 -7.68
C GLY A 252 19.83 4.95 -8.80
N HIS A 253 20.45 5.79 -9.64
CA HIS A 253 21.36 5.32 -10.68
C HIS A 253 22.58 4.57 -10.12
N LYS A 254 23.16 5.05 -9.01
CA LYS A 254 24.28 4.38 -8.33
C LYS A 254 23.90 2.98 -7.83
N LEU A 255 22.67 2.79 -7.40
CA LEU A 255 22.12 1.52 -6.93
C LEU A 255 21.56 0.64 -8.07
N GLY A 256 21.57 1.13 -9.31
CA GLY A 256 21.16 0.38 -10.49
C GLY A 256 19.65 0.42 -10.79
N TYR A 257 18.90 1.37 -10.24
CA TYR A 257 17.49 1.56 -10.59
C TYR A 257 17.33 2.22 -11.96
N ASP A 258 16.35 1.73 -12.71
CA ASP A 258 15.82 2.35 -13.93
C ASP A 258 14.44 2.94 -13.62
N PHE A 259 14.27 4.24 -13.84
CA PHE A 259 13.12 5.03 -13.39
C PHE A 259 12.84 6.23 -14.31
#